data_AF-A0A9N9C4R4-F1
#
_entry.id   AF-A0A9N9C4R4-F1
#
_cell.length_a   1.000
_cell.length_b   1.000
_cell.length_c   1.000
_cell.angle_alpha   90.00
_cell.angle_beta   90.00
_cell.angle_gamma   90.00
#
_symmetry.space_group_name_H-M   'P 1'
#
loop_
_entity.id
_entity.type
_entity.pdbx_description
1 polymer ?
#
loop_
_entity_poly.entity_id
_entity_poly.type
_entity_poly.pdbx_seq_one_letter_code
_entity_poly.pdbx_strand_id
1 'polypeptide(L)' 'DSNVSYIEIGYVKITIAVGNKMAITIAVGNRMAITIAVGNKMAITIAVGNRMAITIAVGNKMAITIAVGNKMAINGFPQ' A
#
# COMPACT_ATOMS: atom_id res chain seq x y z
N ASP A 1 -18.49 -11.09 -3.71
CA ASP A 1 -17.10 -11.60 -3.80
C ASP A 1 -16.09 -10.51 -3.54
N SER A 2 -14.93 -10.87 -3.01
CA SER A 2 -13.90 -9.93 -2.58
C SER A 2 -12.56 -10.38 -3.14
N ASN A 3 -11.89 -9.51 -3.88
CA ASN A 3 -10.72 -9.85 -4.71
C ASN A 3 -9.48 -9.09 -4.22
N VAL A 4 -8.33 -9.78 -4.20
CA VAL A 4 -7.02 -9.18 -3.93
C VAL A 4 -6.08 -9.54 -5.07
N SER A 5 -5.39 -8.55 -5.60
CA SER A 5 -4.46 -8.68 -6.73
C SER A 5 -3.10 -8.10 -6.38
N TYR A 6 -2.04 -8.78 -6.85
CA TYR A 6 -0.65 -8.38 -6.65
C TYR A 6 0.06 -8.25 -7.99
N ILE A 7 0.83 -7.17 -8.12
CA ILE A 7 1.64 -6.90 -9.31
C ILE A 7 3.04 -6.49 -8.83
N GLU A 8 4.06 -7.15 -9.35
CA GLU A 8 5.47 -6.82 -9.10
C GLU A 8 6.15 -6.51 -10.43
N ILE A 9 6.73 -5.31 -10.53
CA ILE A 9 7.47 -4.84 -11.71
C ILE A 9 8.80 -4.27 -11.25
N GLY A 10 9.87 -5.03 -11.47
CA GLY A 10 11.22 -4.63 -11.04
C GLY A 10 11.27 -4.38 -9.53
N TYR A 11 11.60 -3.15 -9.13
CA TYR A 11 11.66 -2.75 -7.72
C TYR A 11 10.32 -2.28 -7.14
N VAL A 12 9.21 -2.39 -7.88
CA VAL A 12 7.89 -1.90 -7.50
C VAL A 12 6.99 -3.07 -7.12
N LYS A 13 6.36 -2.98 -5.95
CA LYS A 13 5.31 -3.91 -5.50
C LYS A 13 3.98 -3.17 -5.34
N ILE A 14 2.93 -3.68 -5.97
CA ILE A 14 1.56 -3.12 -5.95
C ILE A 14 0.59 -4.18 -5.41
N THR A 15 -0.21 -3.80 -4.42
CA THR A 15 -1.28 -4.62 -3.86
C THR A 15 -2.61 -3.90 -4.00
N ILE A 16 -3.65 -4.57 -4.49
CA ILE A 16 -5.00 -4.02 -4.65
C ILE A 16 -6.01 -4.95 -3.99
N ALA A 17 -6.87 -4.45 -3.11
CA ALA A 17 -7.95 -5.21 -2.47
C ALA A 17 -9.31 -4.53 -2.68
N VAL A 18 -10.36 -5.31 -2.96
CA VAL A 18 -11.74 -4.82 -3.16
C VAL A 18 -12.75 -5.62 -2.31
N GLY A 19 -13.67 -4.93 -1.63
CA GLY A 19 -14.63 -5.44 -0.65
C GLY A 19 -14.28 -5.14 0.82
N ASN A 20 -14.83 -5.91 1.74
CA ASN A 20 -14.59 -5.81 3.19
C ASN A 20 -13.19 -6.39 3.55
N LYS A 21 -12.09 -5.76 3.09
CA LYS A 21 -10.75 -6.40 2.98
C LYS A 21 -9.57 -5.51 3.38
N MET A 22 -8.54 -6.14 3.96
CA MET A 22 -7.28 -5.52 4.36
C MET A 22 -6.19 -5.76 3.31
N ALA A 23 -5.34 -4.76 3.06
CA ALA A 23 -4.21 -4.87 2.14
C ALA A 23 -2.90 -4.44 2.82
N ILE A 24 -1.84 -5.25 2.72
CA ILE A 24 -0.55 -4.95 3.36
C ILE A 24 0.57 -5.17 2.35
N THR A 25 1.47 -4.19 2.26
CA THR A 25 2.67 -4.28 1.41
C THR A 25 3.93 -3.91 2.18
N ILE A 26 4.98 -4.71 2.01
CA ILE A 26 6.30 -4.45 2.58
C ILE A 26 7.33 -4.55 1.46
N ALA A 27 8.23 -3.57 1.39
CA ALA A 27 9.35 -3.55 0.45
C ALA A 27 10.66 -3.19 1.15
N VAL A 28 11.75 -3.87 0.87
CA VAL A 28 13.06 -3.66 1.54
C VAL A 28 14.14 -3.44 0.47
N GLY A 29 15.10 -2.55 0.74
CA GLY A 29 16.13 -2.19 -0.23
C GLY A 29 15.72 -1.02 -1.15
N ASN A 30 16.29 -0.97 -2.36
CA ASN A 30 16.11 0.13 -3.31
C ASN A 30 14.73 0.06 -4.02
N ARG A 31 13.62 0.10 -3.27
CA ARG A 31 12.29 -0.40 -3.67
C ARG A 31 11.11 0.53 -3.41
N MET A 32 10.08 0.35 -4.24
CA MET A 32 8.81 1.04 -4.24
C MET A 32 7.68 0.12 -3.77
N ALA A 33 6.80 0.61 -2.89
CA ALA A 33 5.65 -0.13 -2.40
C ALA A 33 4.36 0.67 -2.58
N ILE A 34 3.32 0.07 -3.14
CA ILE A 34 2.02 0.68 -3.37
C ILE A 34 0.92 -0.25 -2.86
N THR A 35 -0.01 0.25 -2.06
CA THR A 35 -1.18 -0.53 -1.61
C THR A 35 -2.47 0.25 -1.85
N ILE A 36 -3.50 -0.43 -2.34
CA ILE A 36 -4.83 0.11 -2.60
C ILE A 36 -5.88 -0.83 -1.98
N ALA A 37 -6.80 -0.32 -1.19
CA ALA A 37 -7.97 -1.05 -0.68
C ALA A 37 -9.27 -0.32 -1.10
N VAL A 38 -10.36 -1.04 -1.33
CA VAL A 38 -11.69 -0.51 -1.73
C VAL A 38 -12.81 -1.30 -1.05
N GLY A 39 -13.87 -0.70 -0.48
CA GLY A 39 -14.88 -1.34 0.39
C GLY A 39 -14.62 -1.17 1.91
N ASN A 40 -15.31 -1.86 2.80
CA ASN A 40 -15.07 -1.65 4.25
C ASN A 40 -13.73 -2.28 4.71
N LYS A 41 -12.53 -1.72 4.39
CA LYS A 41 -11.30 -1.88 5.21
C LYS A 41 -10.01 -1.20 4.72
N MET A 42 -9.01 -1.43 5.58
CA MET A 42 -7.76 -0.70 5.72
C MET A 42 -6.54 -1.26 4.97
N ALA A 43 -5.67 -0.38 4.47
CA ALA A 43 -4.42 -0.74 3.82
C ALA A 43 -3.19 -0.16 4.53
N ILE A 44 -2.11 -0.92 4.80
CA ILE A 44 -0.91 -0.38 5.47
C ILE A 44 0.38 -0.80 4.77
N THR A 45 1.23 0.17 4.35
CA THR A 45 2.47 -0.12 3.58
C THR A 45 3.73 0.41 4.23
N ILE A 46 4.74 -0.45 4.47
CA ILE A 46 5.97 -0.02 5.14
C ILE A 46 7.21 -0.44 4.35
N ALA A 47 8.05 0.50 3.88
CA ALA A 47 9.22 0.17 3.05
C ALA A 47 10.57 0.63 3.60
N VAL A 48 11.59 -0.28 3.59
CA VAL A 48 12.94 -0.02 4.10
C VAL A 48 14.28 -0.28 3.30
N GLY A 49 14.70 0.59 2.34
CA GLY A 49 16.10 0.87 1.83
C GLY A 49 16.38 2.25 1.14
N ASN A 50 16.56 2.42 -0.19
CA ASN A 50 16.39 3.72 -0.91
C ASN A 50 15.01 3.63 -1.64
N ARG A 51 14.04 4.55 -1.47
CA ARG A 51 12.61 4.09 -1.37
C ARG A 51 11.53 5.01 -1.90
N MET A 52 10.36 4.43 -2.14
CA MET A 52 9.06 5.12 -2.11
C MET A 52 7.96 4.21 -1.53
N ALA A 53 6.97 4.77 -0.81
CA ALA A 53 5.81 4.01 -0.32
C ALA A 53 4.50 4.81 -0.47
N ILE A 54 3.45 4.20 -1.03
CA ILE A 54 2.15 4.83 -1.31
C ILE A 54 1.02 3.92 -0.83
N THR A 55 0.00 4.48 -0.17
CA THR A 55 -1.14 3.70 0.36
C THR A 55 -2.47 4.40 0.11
N ILE A 56 -3.47 3.67 -0.39
CA ILE A 56 -4.81 4.14 -0.77
C ILE A 56 -5.86 3.20 -0.15
N ALA A 57 -6.96 3.74 0.38
CA ALA A 57 -8.09 2.97 0.93
C ALA A 57 -9.45 3.60 0.57
N VAL A 58 -10.43 2.81 0.14
CA VAL A 58 -11.77 3.22 -0.33
C VAL A 58 -12.81 2.30 0.34
N GLY A 59 -14.06 2.75 0.58
CA GLY A 59 -15.05 2.24 1.59
C GLY A 59 -14.60 2.48 3.05
N ASN A 60 -15.28 2.07 4.16
CA ASN A 60 -15.05 2.65 5.53
C ASN A 60 -13.74 2.23 6.27
N LYS A 61 -12.64 2.53 5.58
CA LYS A 61 -11.30 3.09 5.85
C LYS A 61 -10.46 2.57 7.00
N MET A 62 -9.16 2.48 6.70
CA MET A 62 -8.07 3.25 7.30
C MET A 62 -6.74 2.80 6.69
N ALA A 63 -5.67 3.56 6.86
CA ALA A 63 -4.41 3.24 6.21
C ALA A 63 -3.23 3.86 6.96
N ILE A 64 -2.08 3.20 6.87
CA ILE A 64 -0.85 3.58 7.58
C ILE A 64 0.32 3.32 6.65
N THR A 65 1.31 4.21 6.64
CA THR A 65 2.52 4.02 5.83
C THR A 65 3.74 4.31 6.68
N ILE A 66 4.79 3.49 6.59
CA ILE A 66 6.05 3.72 7.31
C ILE A 66 7.24 3.59 6.34
N ALA A 67 8.23 4.47 6.45
CA ALA A 67 9.48 4.37 5.71
C ALA A 67 10.65 4.78 6.61
N VAL A 68 11.83 4.17 6.48
CA VAL A 68 13.03 4.29 7.37
C VAL A 68 14.46 4.38 6.68
N GLY A 69 14.75 5.30 5.76
CA GLY A 69 16.06 5.50 5.04
C GLY A 69 16.17 6.92 4.43
N ASN A 70 16.69 7.12 3.21
CA ASN A 70 16.35 8.30 2.36
C ASN A 70 14.96 8.04 1.74
N LYS A 71 13.96 8.93 1.95
CA LYS A 71 12.53 8.53 1.86
C LYS A 71 11.61 9.60 1.29
N MET A 72 10.55 9.11 0.64
CA MET A 72 9.31 9.82 0.36
C MET A 72 8.13 8.88 0.68
N ALA A 73 7.12 9.37 1.42
CA ALA A 73 5.92 8.61 1.78
C ALA A 73 4.67 9.43 1.48
N ILE A 74 3.65 8.82 0.87
CA ILE A 74 2.40 9.48 0.47
C ILE A 74 1.20 8.67 0.96
N ASN A 75 0.31 9.32 1.72
CA ASN A 75 -0.96 8.74 2.21
C ASN A 75 -2.13 9.51 1.60
N GLY A 76 -3.15 8.82 1.09
CA GLY A 76 -4.36 9.46 0.57
C GLY A 76 -5.65 8.76 1.01
N PHE A 77 -6.68 9.56 1.33
CA PHE A 77 -8.03 9.06 1.66
C PHE A 77 -9.16 9.99 1.14
N PRO A 78 -9.51 9.97 -0.15
CA PRO A 78 -10.71 10.68 -0.62
C PRO A 78 -12.01 10.02 -0.13
N GLN A 79 -13.09 10.80 -0.02
CA GLN A 79 -14.48 10.32 0.15
C GLN A 79 -15.07 10.01 -1.22
#